data_AF-A0A7W0XFW9-F1
#
_entry.id   AF-A0A7W0XFW9-F1
#
_cell.length_a   1.000
_cell.length_b   1.000
_cell.length_c   1.000
_cell.angle_alpha   90.00
_cell.angle_beta   90.00
_cell.angle_gamma   90.00
#
_symmetry.space_group_name_H-M   'P 1'
#
loop_
_entity.id
_entity.type
_entity.pdbx_description
1 polymer ?
#
loop_
_entity_poly.entity_id
_entity_poly.type
_entity_poly.pdbx_seq_one_letter_code
_entity_poly.pdbx_strand_id
1 'polypeptide(L)'
;MKQIEWCSVPVIVDDDTTELFQMPAPDEDEAQQPAFRVTESTVALVSEDFALYEPSLQRMEEDWREAKKRVMQDKKAQKLTPAA
;
A
#
# COMPACT_ATOMS: atom_id res chain seq x y z
N MET A 1 8.89 14.12 -6.07
CA MET A 1 8.56 12.78 -5.57
C MET A 1 9.78 12.13 -4.95
N LYS A 2 9.73 11.83 -3.65
CA LYS A 2 10.80 11.16 -2.89
C LYS A 2 10.20 9.94 -2.20
N GLN A 3 10.87 8.80 -2.23
CA GLN A 3 10.42 7.60 -1.51
C GLN A 3 11.20 7.45 -0.21
N ILE A 4 10.48 7.23 0.89
CA ILE A 4 11.03 6.88 2.20
C ILE A 4 10.34 5.61 2.70
N GLU A 5 10.92 4.95 3.70
CA GLU A 5 10.30 3.79 4.35
C GLU A 5 9.93 4.18 5.78
N TRP A 6 8.68 3.93 6.15
CA TRP A 6 8.21 4.09 7.52
C TRP A 6 7.50 2.82 7.98
N CYS A 7 8.01 2.23 9.07
CA CYS A 7 7.44 1.02 9.67
C CYS A 7 7.25 -0.11 8.63
N SER A 8 8.24 -0.30 7.75
CA SER A 8 8.22 -1.25 6.63
C SER A 8 7.17 -1.01 5.54
N VAL A 9 6.44 0.11 5.60
CA VAL A 9 5.56 0.55 4.53
C VAL A 9 6.25 1.65 3.71
N PRO A 10 6.32 1.52 2.38
CA PRO A 10 6.86 2.59 1.55
C PRO A 10 5.93 3.82 1.59
N VAL A 11 6.54 4.98 1.80
CA VAL A 11 5.87 6.28 1.82
C VAL A 11 6.43 7.14 0.70
N ILE A 12 5.54 7.60 -0.15
CA ILE A 12 5.83 8.47 -1.28
C ILE A 12 5.55 9.90 -0.84
N VAL A 13 6.60 10.71 -0.78
CA VAL A 13 6.48 12.14 -0.54
C VAL A 13 6.27 12.84 -1.88
N ASP A 14 5.07 13.37 -2.07
CA ASP A 14 4.64 14.11 -3.25
C ASP A 14 3.78 15.31 -2.83
N ASP A 15 4.17 16.51 -3.25
CA ASP A 15 3.42 17.72 -2.99
C ASP A 15 2.23 17.88 -3.97
N ASP A 16 2.16 17.03 -5.01
CA ASP A 16 0.94 16.86 -5.78
C ASP A 16 -0.13 16.17 -4.93
N THR A 17 -1.07 16.99 -4.44
CA THR A 17 -2.10 16.56 -3.47
C THR A 17 -3.19 15.65 -4.05
N THR A 18 -3.19 15.42 -5.37
CA THR A 18 -4.33 14.87 -6.11
C THR A 18 -4.68 13.41 -5.71
N GLU A 19 -3.73 12.68 -5.11
CA GLU A 19 -3.90 11.25 -4.74
C GLU A 19 -3.42 10.90 -3.32
N LEU A 20 -3.22 11.89 -2.43
CA LEU A 20 -2.64 11.68 -1.09
C LEU A 20 -3.34 10.61 -0.25
N PHE A 21 -4.67 10.53 -0.33
CA PHE A 21 -5.46 9.60 0.48
C PHE A 21 -5.84 8.32 -0.27
N GLN A 22 -5.38 8.15 -1.51
CA GLN A 22 -5.69 6.97 -2.29
C GLN A 22 -4.70 5.88 -1.95
N MET A 23 -5.16 4.92 -1.15
CA MET A 23 -4.52 3.62 -1.15
C MET A 23 -4.83 2.99 -2.52
N PRO A 24 -3.81 2.60 -3.33
CA PRO A 24 -4.07 1.94 -4.60
C PRO A 24 -4.94 0.69 -4.37
N ALA A 25 -5.51 0.09 -5.41
CA ALA A 25 -6.16 -1.21 -5.27
C ALA A 25 -5.09 -2.32 -5.33
N PRO A 26 -5.28 -3.46 -4.62
CA PRO A 26 -4.38 -4.60 -4.76
C PRO A 26 -4.49 -5.10 -6.20
N ASP A 27 -3.39 -4.99 -6.95
CA ASP A 27 -3.33 -5.39 -8.35
C ASP A 27 -2.63 -6.74 -8.51
N GLU A 28 -2.47 -7.15 -9.77
CA GLU A 28 -1.93 -8.46 -10.16
C GLU A 28 -0.41 -8.50 -10.28
N ASP A 29 0.27 -7.36 -10.14
CA ASP A 29 1.72 -7.30 -10.21
C ASP A 29 2.31 -7.78 -8.87
N GLU A 30 3.06 -8.88 -8.86
CA GLU A 30 3.72 -9.41 -7.67
C GLU A 30 4.66 -8.39 -7.01
N ALA A 31 5.28 -7.51 -7.79
CA ALA A 31 6.21 -6.50 -7.31
C ALA A 31 5.51 -5.30 -6.66
N GLN A 32 4.19 -5.12 -6.86
CA GLN A 32 3.45 -4.01 -6.27
C GLN A 32 3.48 -4.07 -4.74
N GLN A 33 3.92 -2.99 -4.11
CA GLN A 33 3.89 -2.82 -2.66
C GLN A 33 2.86 -1.77 -2.26
N PRO A 34 2.17 -1.92 -1.11
CA PRO A 34 1.28 -0.90 -0.61
C PRO A 34 2.08 0.36 -0.29
N ALA A 35 1.72 1.52 -0.85
CA ALA A 35 2.42 2.77 -0.61
C ALA A 35 1.47 3.89 -0.15
N PHE A 36 1.87 4.63 0.87
CA PHE A 36 1.15 5.83 1.31
C PHE A 36 1.70 7.07 0.65
N ARG A 37 0.85 7.91 0.06
CA ARG A 37 1.26 9.20 -0.50
C ARG A 37 1.04 10.32 0.51
N VAL A 38 2.04 11.15 0.74
CA VAL A 38 1.99 12.25 1.71
C VAL A 38 2.73 13.47 1.14
N THR A 39 2.40 14.68 1.56
CA THR A 39 3.19 15.87 1.19
C THR A 39 4.41 16.01 2.08
N GLU A 40 5.41 16.79 1.65
CA GLU A 40 6.60 17.05 2.48
C GLU A 40 6.24 17.80 3.77
N SER A 41 5.26 18.73 3.68
CA SER A 41 4.73 19.43 4.84
C SER A 41 4.04 18.49 5.84
N THR A 42 3.31 17.48 5.34
CA THR A 42 2.66 16.48 6.21
C THR A 42 3.70 15.64 6.92
N VAL A 43 4.72 15.13 6.21
CA VAL A 43 5.80 14.34 6.81
C VAL A 43 6.46 15.05 7.98
N ALA A 44 6.77 16.34 7.83
CA ALA A 44 7.39 17.12 8.88
C ALA A 44 6.48 17.29 10.11
N LEU A 45 5.17 17.46 9.92
CA LEU A 45 4.21 17.73 10.99
C LEU A 45 3.81 16.50 11.80
N VAL A 46 3.66 15.34 11.14
CA VAL A 46 3.06 14.15 11.78
C VAL A 46 4.06 13.02 12.02
N SER A 47 5.36 13.25 11.85
CA SER A 47 6.39 12.25 12.11
C SER A 47 6.29 11.57 13.50
N GLU A 48 5.96 12.31 14.56
CA GLU A 48 5.72 11.74 15.89
C GLU A 48 4.39 10.97 15.98
N ASP A 49 3.32 11.50 15.36
CA ASP A 49 2.01 10.83 15.33
C ASP A 49 2.06 9.51 14.54
N PHE A 50 2.88 9.44 13.49
CA PHE A 50 3.10 8.21 12.72
C PHE A 50 3.66 7.08 13.58
N ALA A 51 4.48 7.38 14.60
CA ALA A 51 4.94 6.38 15.55
C ALA A 51 3.81 5.85 16.44
N LEU A 52 2.80 6.68 16.75
CA LEU A 52 1.62 6.24 17.49
C LEU A 52 0.71 5.34 16.63
N TYR A 53 0.65 5.60 15.32
CA TYR A 53 -0.16 4.82 14.38
C TYR A 53 0.56 3.58 13.81
N GLU A 54 1.84 3.37 14.15
CA GLU A 54 2.65 2.24 13.68
C GLU A 54 1.92 0.88 13.72
N PRO A 55 1.25 0.48 14.83
CA PRO A 55 0.55 -0.80 14.87
C PRO A 55 -0.59 -0.91 13.86
N SER A 56 -1.25 0.21 13.55
CA SER A 56 -2.35 0.24 12.59
C SER A 56 -1.83 0.16 11.15
N LEU A 57 -0.72 0.82 10.86
CA LEU A 57 -0.08 0.77 9.53
C LEU A 57 0.44 -0.62 9.20
N GLN A 58 1.06 -1.30 10.18
CA GLN A 58 1.48 -2.70 10.03
C GLN A 58 0.30 -3.62 9.72
N ARG A 59 -0.82 -3.45 10.43
CA ARG A 59 -2.03 -4.24 10.17
C ARG A 59 -2.62 -3.97 8.79
N MET A 60 -2.62 -2.73 8.32
CA MET A 60 -3.04 -2.40 6.96
C MET A 60 -2.15 -3.08 5.90
N GLU A 61 -0.84 -3.14 6.14
CA GLU A 61 0.10 -3.83 5.25
C GLU A 61 -0.18 -5.35 5.21
N GLU A 62 -0.51 -5.95 6.34
CA GLU A 62 -0.91 -7.36 6.43
C GLU A 62 -2.22 -7.64 5.70
N ASP A 63 -3.26 -6.83 5.95
CA ASP A 63 -4.57 -6.95 5.30
C ASP A 63 -4.43 -6.81 3.78
N TRP A 64 -3.57 -5.90 3.33
CA TRP A 64 -3.24 -5.74 1.92
C TRP A 64 -2.59 -6.98 1.31
N ARG A 65 -1.56 -7.53 1.97
CA ARG A 65 -0.88 -8.75 1.51
C ARG A 65 -1.86 -9.93 1.41
N GLU A 66 -2.77 -10.05 2.38
CA GLU A 66 -3.79 -11.10 2.35
C GLU A 66 -4.75 -10.91 1.17
N ALA A 67 -5.26 -9.70 0.96
CA ALA A 67 -6.14 -9.39 -0.17
C ALA A 67 -5.47 -9.67 -1.52
N LYS A 68 -4.22 -9.24 -1.70
CA LYS A 68 -3.42 -9.51 -2.91
C LYS A 68 -3.23 -11.00 -3.16
N LYS A 69 -2.94 -11.77 -2.11
CA LYS A 69 -2.82 -13.23 -2.19
C LYS A 69 -4.11 -13.88 -2.70
N ARG A 70 -5.28 -13.41 -2.25
CA ARG A 70 -6.58 -13.91 -2.73
C ARG A 70 -6.79 -13.60 -4.21
N VAL A 71 -6.54 -12.35 -4.64
CA VAL A 71 -6.61 -11.95 -6.07
C VAL A 71 -5.75 -12.86 -6.95
N MET A 72 -4.53 -13.15 -6.53
CA MET A 72 -3.62 -14.03 -7.27
C MET A 72 -4.07 -15.50 -7.31
N GLN A 73 -4.64 -16.00 -6.21
CA GLN A 73 -5.18 -17.36 -6.14
C GLN A 73 -6.43 -17.53 -7.02
N ASP A 74 -7.37 -16.58 -6.96
CA ASP A 74 -8.60 -16.62 -7.76
C ASP A 74 -8.29 -16.61 -9.25
N LYS A 75 -7.29 -15.83 -9.68
CA LYS A 75 -6.81 -15.86 -11.06
C LYS A 75 -6.14 -17.17 -11.46
N LYS A 76 -5.34 -17.76 -10.58
CA LYS A 76 -4.75 -19.07 -10.84
C LYS A 76 -5.84 -20.13 -11.01
N ALA A 77 -6.89 -20.08 -10.18
CA ALA A 77 -8.05 -20.96 -10.29
C ALA A 77 -8.82 -20.74 -11.60
N GLN A 78 -9.05 -19.49 -12.03
CA GLN A 78 -9.70 -19.19 -13.32
C GLN A 78 -8.86 -19.63 -14.53
N LYS A 79 -7.53 -19.52 -14.47
CA LYS A 79 -6.64 -20.06 -15.53
C LYS A 79 -6.65 -21.59 -15.61
N LEU A 80 -7.07 -22.28 -14.54
CA LEU A 80 -7.10 -23.74 -14.43
C LEU A 80 -8.47 -24.34 -14.80
N THR A 81 -9.52 -23.54 -14.94
CA THR A 81 -10.80 -23.96 -15.50
C THR A 81 -10.82 -23.69 -17.01
N PRO A 82 -10.61 -24.69 -17.88
CA PRO A 82 -10.89 -24.52 -19.29
C PRO A 82 -12.40 -24.33 -19.47
N ALA A 83 -12.79 -23.34 -20.26
CA ALA A 83 -14.17 -23.18 -20.71
C ALA A 83 -14.66 -24.52 -21.30
N ALA A 84 -15.73 -25.06 -20.71
CA ALA A 84 -16.41 -26.26 -21.18
C ALA A 84 -17.16 -26.01 -22.48
#